data_AF-A0A435XZ69-F1
#
_entry.id   AF-A0A435XZ69-F1
#
_cell.length_a   1.000
_cell.length_b   1.000
_cell.length_c   1.000
_cell.angle_alpha   90.00
_cell.angle_beta   90.00
_cell.angle_gamma   90.00
#
_symmetry.space_group_name_H-M   'P 1'
#
loop_
_entity.id
_entity.type
_entity.pdbx_description
1 polymer ?
#
loop_
_entity_poly.entity_id
_entity_poly.type
_entity_poly.pdbx_seq_one_letter_code
_entity_poly.pdbx_strand_id
1 'polypeptide(L)'
;MLDLSEGGAALYIGSFSGSPDHFYLQFGDEKSELVSCYLVQRTQHALSCRFSNPLPTAHIDAIIAQKEMDLTIESLFSKTNEDLVNDFLGSFVE
;
A
#
# COMPACT_ATOMS: atom_id res chain seq x y z
N MET A 1 -6.61 2.99 0.49
CA MET A 1 -5.76 4.18 0.73
C MET A 1 -5.09 4.00 2.10
N LEU A 2 -3.92 4.60 2.35
CA LEU A 2 -3.14 4.45 3.60
C LEU A 2 -2.60 5.82 3.97
N ASP A 3 -2.85 6.28 5.19
CA ASP A 3 -2.18 7.45 5.77
C ASP A 3 -1.09 6.96 6.75
N LEU A 4 0.14 7.45 6.61
CA LEU A 4 1.29 7.01 7.40
C LEU A 4 1.98 8.22 8.07
N SER A 5 2.45 8.03 9.30
CA SER A 5 3.13 9.04 10.10
C SER A 5 4.15 8.40 11.04
N GLU A 6 5.02 9.20 11.68
CA GLU A 6 6.05 8.70 12.63
C GLU A 6 5.48 7.94 13.82
N GLY A 7 4.27 8.29 14.24
CA GLY A 7 3.61 7.68 15.39
C GLY A 7 2.62 6.57 15.05
N GLY A 8 2.31 6.35 13.77
CA GLY A 8 1.26 5.38 13.42
C GLY A 8 0.75 5.48 11.98
N ALA A 9 -0.26 4.66 11.69
CA ALA A 9 -0.88 4.58 10.39
C ALA A 9 -2.41 4.48 10.49
N ALA A 10 -3.12 5.03 9.50
CA ALA A 10 -4.52 4.79 9.26
C ALA A 10 -4.71 3.97 7.98
N LEU A 11 -5.29 2.79 8.14
CA LEU A 11 -5.60 1.87 7.05
C LEU A 11 -7.07 2.03 6.68
N TYR A 12 -7.35 2.47 5.46
CA TYR A 12 -8.72 2.51 4.96
C TYR A 12 -9.10 1.10 4.50
N ILE A 13 -9.87 0.42 5.34
CA ILE A 13 -10.33 -0.95 5.10
C ILE A 13 -11.86 -0.93 4.97
N GLY A 14 -12.38 -1.83 4.13
CA GLY A 14 -13.81 -2.12 4.06
C GLY A 14 -14.29 -2.89 5.31
N SER A 15 -15.16 -3.88 5.12
CA SER A 15 -15.60 -4.73 6.23
C SER A 15 -14.50 -5.67 6.70
N PHE A 16 -13.91 -5.42 7.86
CA PHE A 16 -12.96 -6.33 8.51
C PHE A 16 -13.66 -7.24 9.52
N SER A 17 -13.40 -8.56 9.47
CA SER A 17 -13.82 -9.50 10.52
C SER A 17 -12.67 -9.67 11.54
N GLY A 18 -12.89 -9.16 12.75
CA GLY A 18 -11.89 -9.18 13.83
C GLY A 18 -11.09 -7.88 13.97
N SER A 19 -10.65 -7.56 15.18
CA SER A 19 -9.76 -6.43 15.45
C SER A 19 -8.83 -6.82 16.59
N PRO A 20 -7.62 -7.32 16.28
CA PRO A 20 -6.64 -7.59 17.32
C PRO A 20 -6.18 -6.25 17.92
N ASP A 21 -6.09 -6.17 19.25
CA ASP A 21 -5.58 -4.98 19.94
C ASP A 21 -4.10 -4.73 19.62
N HIS A 22 -3.37 -5.79 19.32
CA HIS A 22 -1.95 -5.82 18.99
C HIS A 22 -1.71 -6.60 17.70
N PHE A 23 -1.01 -6.01 16.74
CA PHE A 23 -0.72 -6.65 15.45
C PHE A 23 0.53 -6.07 14.81
N TYR A 24 0.99 -6.69 13.72
CA TYR A 24 2.13 -6.23 12.96
C TYR A 24 1.69 -5.74 11.58
N LEU A 25 2.29 -4.65 11.11
CA LEU A 25 2.16 -4.17 9.74
C LEU A 25 3.46 -4.39 8.98
N GLN A 26 3.35 -4.95 7.78
CA GLN A 26 4.45 -5.04 6.82
C GLN A 26 4.25 -3.98 5.74
N PHE A 27 5.26 -3.16 5.50
CA PHE A 27 5.23 -2.13 4.45
C PHE A 27 6.17 -2.53 3.32
N GLY A 28 5.67 -2.68 2.10
CA GLY A 28 6.46 -3.11 0.94
C GLY A 28 6.49 -4.64 0.78
N ASP A 29 7.65 -5.18 0.43
CA ASP A 29 7.85 -6.57 0.02
C ASP A 29 7.76 -7.55 1.19
N GLU A 30 7.71 -8.85 0.88
CA GLU A 30 7.74 -9.93 1.88
C GLU A 30 9.00 -9.93 2.77
N LYS A 31 10.06 -9.26 2.33
CA LYS A 31 11.32 -9.11 3.09
C LYS A 31 11.34 -7.87 3.99
N SER A 32 10.31 -7.02 3.92
CA SER A 32 10.24 -5.81 4.71
C SER A 32 10.00 -6.10 6.19
N GLU A 33 10.52 -5.21 7.03
CA GLU A 33 10.40 -5.31 8.48
C GLU A 33 8.93 -5.26 8.94
N LEU A 34 8.62 -6.07 9.95
CA LEU A 34 7.31 -6.06 10.62
C LEU A 34 7.29 -4.98 11.70
N VAL A 35 6.42 -4.00 11.52
CA VAL A 35 6.23 -2.90 12.46
C VAL A 35 5.16 -3.31 13.48
N SER A 36 5.53 -3.34 14.77
CA SER A 36 4.59 -3.61 15.85
C SER A 36 3.65 -2.43 16.07
N CYS A 37 2.35 -2.71 16.14
CA CYS A 37 1.28 -1.71 16.21
C CYS A 37 0.23 -2.08 17.26
N TYR A 38 -0.40 -1.05 17.82
CA TYR A 38 -1.56 -1.17 18.69
C TYR A 38 -2.75 -0.44 18.08
N LEU A 39 -3.93 -1.05 18.17
CA LEU A 39 -5.17 -0.44 17.69
C LEU A 39 -5.51 0.78 18.57
N VAL A 40 -5.74 1.94 17.94
CA VAL A 40 -6.15 3.17 18.63
C VAL A 40 -7.63 3.43 18.39
N GLN A 41 -8.09 3.31 17.15
CA GLN A 41 -9.47 3.64 16.80
C GLN A 41 -9.92 2.83 15.59
N ARG A 42 -11.20 2.42 15.61
CA ARG A 42 -11.86 1.78 14.48
C ARG A 42 -13.10 2.59 14.10
N THR A 43 -13.25 2.84 12.81
CA THR A 43 -14.47 3.38 12.20
C THR A 43 -15.02 2.38 11.18
N GLN A 44 -16.13 2.72 10.53
CA GLN A 44 -16.70 1.88 9.46
C GLN A 44 -15.79 1.79 8.22
N HIS A 45 -14.84 2.71 8.06
CA HIS A 45 -14.03 2.86 6.85
C HIS A 45 -12.53 2.91 7.11
N ALA A 46 -12.11 2.96 8.38
CA ALA A 46 -10.71 3.12 8.73
C ALA A 46 -10.35 2.40 10.04
N LEU A 47 -9.10 1.96 10.08
CA LEU A 47 -8.43 1.42 11.25
C LEU A 47 -7.19 2.27 11.52
N SER A 48 -7.22 3.01 12.62
CA SER A 48 -6.10 3.83 13.07
C SER A 48 -5.30 3.08 14.12
N CYS A 49 -4.00 3.01 13.92
CA CYS A 49 -3.06 2.32 14.79
C CYS A 49 -1.88 3.20 15.15
N ARG A 50 -1.28 2.91 16.30
CA ARG A 50 -0.07 3.56 16.80
C ARG A 50 1.07 2.55 16.78
N PHE A 51 2.24 2.99 16.34
CA PHE A 51 3.44 2.16 16.38
C PHE A 51 3.93 2.02 17.81
N SER A 52 4.35 0.80 18.18
CA SER A 52 4.92 0.53 19.50
C SER A 52 6.22 1.29 19.69
N ASN A 53 7.01 1.42 18.62
CA ASN A 53 8.19 2.27 18.53
C ASN A 53 7.98 3.26 17.37
N PRO A 54 8.19 4.58 17.57
CA PRO A 54 8.14 5.54 16.48
C PRO A 54 9.10 5.15 15.36
N LEU A 55 8.64 5.27 14.11
CA LEU A 55 9.50 5.03 12.96
C LEU A 55 10.32 6.29 12.64
N PRO A 56 11.61 6.16 12.29
CA PRO A 56 12.39 7.28 11.79
C PRO A 56 11.74 7.87 10.53
N THR A 57 11.77 9.20 10.38
CA THR A 57 11.24 9.90 9.21
C THR A 57 11.80 9.33 7.89
N ALA A 58 13.10 9.05 7.86
CA ALA A 58 13.76 8.47 6.69
C ALA A 58 13.20 7.09 6.29
N HIS A 59 12.72 6.29 7.24
CA HIS A 59 12.06 5.01 6.97
C HIS A 59 10.67 5.22 6.36
N ILE A 60 9.94 6.22 6.83
CA ILE A 60 8.61 6.56 6.31
C ILE A 60 8.72 7.07 4.89
N ASP A 61 9.67 7.97 4.64
CA ASP A 61 9.94 8.51 3.31
C ASP A 61 10.32 7.39 2.33
N ALA A 62 11.12 6.40 2.77
CA ALA A 62 11.45 5.24 1.95
C ALA A 62 10.22 4.39 1.61
N ILE A 63 9.33 4.14 2.58
CA ILE A 63 8.07 3.41 2.37
C ILE A 63 7.16 4.16 1.37
N ILE A 64 7.06 5.49 1.49
CA ILE A 64 6.26 6.32 0.58
C ILE A 64 6.86 6.28 -0.83
N ALA A 65 8.17 6.50 -0.95
CA ALA A 65 8.87 6.53 -2.23
C ALA A 65 8.78 5.19 -2.97
N GLN A 66 8.89 4.06 -2.25
CA GLN A 66 8.73 2.74 -2.84
C GLN A 66 7.31 2.56 -3.43
N LYS A 67 6.29 2.95 -2.67
CA LYS A 67 4.89 2.86 -3.11
C LYS A 67 4.58 3.73 -4.33
N GLU A 68 5.18 4.92 -4.41
CA GLU A 68 5.06 5.78 -5.59
C GLU A 68 5.74 5.15 -6.81
N MET A 69 6.92 4.55 -6.64
CA MET A 69 7.61 3.82 -7.70
C MET A 69 6.76 2.66 -8.26
N ASP A 70 6.16 1.84 -7.39
CA ASP A 70 5.31 0.71 -7.81
C ASP A 70 4.09 1.18 -8.61
N LEU A 71 3.41 2.25 -8.15
CA LEU A 71 2.29 2.85 -8.90
C LEU A 71 2.72 3.40 -10.26
N THR A 72 3.94 3.94 -10.35
CA THR A 72 4.48 4.45 -11.61
C THR A 72 4.78 3.31 -12.58
N ILE A 73 5.34 2.21 -12.08
CA ILE A 73 5.62 1.00 -12.87
C ILE A 73 4.32 0.37 -13.37
N GLU A 74 3.31 0.20 -12.51
CA GLU A 74 1.98 -0.28 -12.91
C GLU A 74 1.34 0.63 -13.97
N SER A 75 1.47 1.95 -13.83
CA SER A 75 0.98 2.92 -14.82
C SER A 75 1.69 2.79 -16.18
N LEU A 76 2.99 2.46 -16.20
CA LEU A 76 3.74 2.27 -17.45
C LEU A 76 3.24 1.02 -18.20
N PHE A 77 2.93 -0.06 -17.47
CA PHE A 77 2.40 -1.29 -18.06
C PHE A 77 0.89 -1.23 -18.38
N SER A 78 0.14 -0.34 -17.71
CA SER A 78 -1.27 -0.08 -18.04
C SER A 78 -1.45 0.54 -19.42
N LYS A 79 -0.50 1.37 -19.88
CA LYS A 79 -0.56 1.96 -21.23
C LYS A 79 -0.11 1.01 -22.33
N THR A 80 0.71 0.01 -22.03
CA THR A 80 1.29 -0.85 -23.07
C THR A 80 0.30 -1.92 -23.58
N ASN A 81 -0.70 -2.30 -22.79
CA ASN A 81 -1.65 -3.35 -23.19
C ASN A 81 -2.76 -2.88 -24.14
N GLU A 82 -3.18 -1.61 -24.11
CA GLU A 82 -4.20 -1.11 -25.04
C GLU A 82 -3.62 -0.86 -26.44
N ASP A 83 -2.36 -0.45 -26.55
CA ASP A 83 -1.71 -0.20 -27.83
C ASP A 83 -1.24 -1.49 -28.52
N LEU A 84 -0.77 -2.51 -27.77
CA LEU A 84 -0.29 -3.77 -28.37
C LEU A 84 -1.43 -4.67 -28.89
N VAL A 85 -2.63 -4.60 -28.30
CA VAL A 85 -3.79 -5.40 -28.77
C VAL A 85 -4.35 -4.82 -30.08
N ASN A 86 -4.28 -3.50 -30.28
CA ASN A 86 -4.74 -2.86 -31.51
C ASN A 86 -3.79 -3.11 -32.70
N ASP A 87 -2.47 -3.13 -32.47
CA ASP A 87 -1.50 -3.47 -33.53
C ASP A 87 -1.52 -4.96 -33.91
N PHE A 88 -1.79 -5.86 -32.95
CA PHE A 88 -1.85 -7.30 -33.25
C PHE A 88 -3.13 -7.69 -34.01
N LEU A 89 -4.27 -7.04 -33.75
CA LEU A 89 -5.53 -7.31 -34.44
C LEU A 89 -5.68 -6.56 -35.77
N GLY A 90 -5.00 -5.41 -35.93
CA GLY A 90 -4.94 -4.67 -37.20
C GLY A 90 -4.12 -5.38 -38.29
N SER A 91 -3.26 -6.33 -37.92
CA SER A 91 -2.39 -7.10 -38.84
C SER A 91 -3.04 -8.36 -39.43
N PHE A 92 -4.23 -8.77 -38.97
CA PHE A 92 -4.92 -9.99 -39.46
C PHE A 92 -6.10 -9.70 -40.41
N VAL A 93 -6.27 -8.45 -40.83
CA VAL A 93 -7.25 -8.05 -41.85
C VAL A 93 -6.52 -7.41 -43.03
N GLU A 94 -5.86 -8.24 -43.83
CA GLU A 94 -5.70 -8.06 -45.29
C GLU A 94 -5.62 -9.43 -45.97
#